data_AF-A0A0F8VVB8-F1
#
_entry.id   AF-A0A0F8VVB8-F1
#
_cell.length_a   1.000
_cell.length_b   1.000
_cell.length_c   1.000
_cell.angle_alpha   90.00
_cell.angle_beta   90.00
_cell.angle_gamma   90.00
#
_symmetry.space_group_name_H-M   'P 1'
#
loop_
_entity.id
_entity.type
_entity.pdbx_description
1 polymer ?
#
loop_
_entity_poly.entity_id
_entity_poly.type
_entity_poly.pdbx_seq_one_letter_code
_entity_poly.pdbx_strand_id
1 'polypeptide(L)' 'MINPYLAQRLYEFPLRPVLVEVQPDALDSVLGIFGGEGLGIRNVIRRFSFIGLIAVPSKLIPVIDALPGVRAVHADL' A
#
# COMPACT_ATOMS: atom_id res chain seq x y z
N MET A 1 -22.94 -5.87 15.27
CA MET A 1 -23.36 -5.92 13.85
C MET A 1 -22.50 -4.97 13.06
N ILE A 2 -21.85 -5.43 11.99
CA ILE A 2 -21.10 -4.56 11.07
C ILE A 2 -22.11 -3.72 10.26
N ASN A 3 -21.80 -2.44 10.07
CA ASN A 3 -22.61 -1.52 9.27
C ASN A 3 -22.75 -2.09 7.84
N PRO A 4 -23.97 -2.21 7.26
CA PRO A 4 -24.20 -2.78 5.92
C PRO A 4 -23.39 -2.09 4.81
N TYR A 5 -23.17 -0.79 4.93
CA TYR A 5 -22.34 0.00 4.01
C TYR A 5 -20.86 -0.39 4.10
N LEU A 6 -20.38 -0.68 5.31
CA LEU A 6 -19.04 -1.19 5.57
C LEU A 6 -18.88 -2.62 5.06
N ALA A 7 -19.89 -3.48 5.24
CA ALA A 7 -19.88 -4.83 4.70
C ALA A 7 -19.70 -4.82 3.18
N GLN A 8 -20.50 -4.04 2.45
CA GLN A 8 -20.36 -3.94 0.99
C GLN A 8 -18.94 -3.55 0.55
N ARG A 9 -18.34 -2.53 1.17
CA ARG A 9 -16.97 -2.11 0.80
C ARG A 9 -15.87 -3.05 1.26
N LEU A 10 -16.06 -3.75 2.38
CA LEU A 10 -15.15 -4.79 2.87
C LEU A 10 -15.14 -6.02 1.94
N TYR A 11 -16.26 -6.30 1.26
CA TYR A 11 -16.40 -7.49 0.40
C TYR A 11 -16.32 -7.21 -1.11
N GLU A 12 -16.55 -5.97 -1.58
CA GLU A 12 -16.45 -5.60 -3.00
C GLU A 12 -15.02 -5.49 -3.52
N PHE A 13 -14.07 -5.08 -2.67
CA PHE A 13 -12.68 -4.94 -3.05
C PHE A 13 -11.84 -5.83 -2.16
N PRO A 14 -11.26 -6.94 -2.67
CA PRO A 14 -10.32 -7.72 -1.88
C PRO A 14 -9.18 -6.79 -1.46
N LEU A 15 -9.19 -6.41 -0.18
CA LEU A 15 -8.14 -5.69 0.48
C LEU A 15 -7.02 -6.69 0.72
N ARG A 16 -5.81 -6.35 0.27
CA ARG A 16 -4.64 -7.21 0.44
C ARG A 16 -3.55 -6.46 1.17
N PRO A 17 -2.79 -7.14 2.04
CA PRO A 17 -1.51 -6.61 2.47
C PRO A 17 -0.56 -6.57 1.28
N VAL A 18 0.25 -5.52 1.21
CA VAL A 18 1.18 -5.29 0.10
C VAL A 18 2.51 -4.84 0.68
N LEU A 19 3.61 -5.39 0.16
CA LEU A 19 4.95 -4.91 0.44
C LEU A 19 5.48 -4.17 -0.79
N VAL A 20 5.84 -2.90 -0.63
CA VAL A 20 6.32 -2.03 -1.71
C VAL A 20 7.83 -1.89 -1.59
N GLU A 21 8.56 -2.28 -2.62
CA GLU A 21 10.00 -1.99 -2.77
C GLU A 21 10.15 -0.61 -3.42
N VAL A 22 10.98 0.24 -2.81
CA VAL A 22 11.19 1.63 -3.24
C VAL A 22 12.68 1.86 -3.49
N GLN A 23 13.01 2.77 -4.40
CA GLN A 23 14.36 3.28 -4.56
C GLN A 23 14.80 3.97 -3.25
N PRO A 24 16.04 3.80 -2.77
CA PRO A 24 16.45 4.31 -1.47
C PRO A 24 16.31 5.83 -1.28
N ASP A 25 16.53 6.59 -2.34
CA ASP A 25 16.39 8.05 -2.41
C ASP A 25 14.93 8.52 -2.50
N ALA A 26 14.01 7.65 -2.95
CA ALA A 26 12.58 7.93 -3.05
C ALA A 26 11.75 7.45 -1.84
N LEU A 27 12.39 6.88 -0.81
CA LEU A 27 11.67 6.26 0.31
C LEU A 27 10.77 7.26 1.05
N ASP A 28 11.31 8.41 1.46
CA ASP A 28 10.55 9.38 2.25
C ASP A 28 9.48 10.11 1.42
N SER A 29 9.68 10.29 0.11
CA SER A 29 8.67 10.87 -0.77
C SER A 29 7.49 9.91 -0.98
N VAL A 30 7.75 8.64 -1.27
CA VAL A 30 6.71 7.60 -1.40
C VAL A 30 5.97 7.40 -0.07
N LEU A 31 6.69 7.42 1.05
CA LEU A 31 6.07 7.37 2.38
C LEU A 31 5.13 8.56 2.62
N GLY A 32 5.54 9.76 2.22
CA GLY A 32 4.72 10.97 2.30
C GLY A 32 3.44 10.88 1.44
N ILE A 33 3.56 10.36 0.21
CA ILE A 33 2.41 10.10 -0.66
C ILE A 33 1.43 9.13 0.00
N PHE A 34 1.92 7.98 0.49
CA PHE A 34 1.05 6.99 1.15
C PHE A 34 0.37 7.53 2.40
N GLY A 35 1.09 8.33 3.20
CA GLY A 35 0.52 9.01 4.36
C GLY A 35 -0.55 10.04 3.98
N GLY A 36 -0.33 10.81 2.91
CA GLY A 36 -1.28 11.80 2.40
C GLY A 36 -2.56 11.17 1.83
N GLU A 37 -2.42 10.03 1.16
CA GLU A 37 -3.54 9.24 0.62
C GLU A 37 -4.28 8.42 1.69
N GLY A 38 -3.83 8.46 2.94
CA GLY A 38 -4.45 7.72 4.05
C GLY A 38 -4.30 6.20 3.93
N LEU A 39 -3.28 5.72 3.20
CA LEU A 39 -2.99 4.30 3.11
C LEU A 39 -2.46 3.79 4.45
N GLY A 40 -2.97 2.64 4.89
CA GLY A 40 -2.56 2.03 6.16
C GLY A 40 -1.14 1.48 6.10
N ILE A 41 -0.16 2.28 6.52
CA ILE A 41 1.25 1.86 6.65
C ILE A 41 1.39 0.99 7.90
N ARG A 42 1.83 -0.26 7.71
CA ARG A 42 2.10 -1.22 8.79
C ARG A 42 3.49 -1.06 9.37
N ASN A 43 4.48 -0.97 8.49
CA ASN A 43 5.89 -1.03 8.82
C ASN A 43 6.72 -0.40 7.69
N VAL A 44 7.89 0.13 8.04
CA VAL A 44 8.88 0.65 7.10
C VAL A 44 10.23 0.02 7.43
N ILE A 45 10.76 -0.77 6.50
CA ILE A 45 12.06 -1.43 6.64
C ILE A 45 13.11 -0.57 5.92
N ARG A 46 13.49 0.54 6.55
CA ARG A 46 14.35 1.58 5.95
C ARG A 46 15.66 1.03 5.37
N ARG A 47 16.28 0.05 6.04
CA ARG A 47 17.54 -0.57 5.61
C ARG A 47 17.46 -1.20 4.20
N PHE A 48 16.28 -1.66 3.82
CA PHE A 48 16.04 -2.34 2.55
C PHE A 48 15.05 -1.57 1.66
N SER A 49 14.69 -0.34 2.04
CA SER A 49 13.76 0.51 1.30
C SER A 49 12.40 -0.13 1.01
N PHE A 50 11.84 -0.86 2.00
CA PHE A 50 10.50 -1.44 1.90
C PHE A 50 9.47 -0.69 2.75
N ILE A 51 8.25 -0.61 2.22
CA ILE A 51 7.07 -0.10 2.93
C ILE A 51 5.98 -1.16 2.91
N GLY A 52 5.52 -1.60 4.08
CA GLY A 52 4.40 -2.53 4.21
C GLY A 52 3.08 -1.82 4.39
N LEU A 53 2.07 -2.17 3.60
CA LEU A 53 0.70 -1.66 3.63
C LEU A 53 -0.26 -2.79 4.03
N ILE A 54 -1.23 -2.52 4.92
CA ILE A 54 -2.12 -3.59 5.47
C ILE A 54 -3.40 -3.87 4.68
N ALA A 55 -3.95 -2.86 4.01
CA ALA A 55 -5.30 -2.90 3.47
C ALA A 55 -5.37 -2.11 2.17
N VAL A 56 -4.74 -2.64 1.13
CA VAL A 56 -4.71 -2.01 -0.19
C VAL A 56 -5.81 -2.63 -1.06
N PRO A 57 -6.76 -1.83 -1.57
CA PRO A 57 -7.68 -2.27 -2.60
C PRO A 57 -6.91 -2.75 -3.83
N SER A 58 -7.26 -3.93 -4.37
CA SER A 58 -6.53 -4.51 -5.51
C SER A 58 -6.43 -3.57 -6.74
N LYS A 59 -7.42 -2.68 -6.93
CA LYS A 59 -7.40 -1.64 -7.97
C LYS A 59 -6.34 -0.56 -7.80
N LEU A 60 -5.83 -0.35 -6.59
CA LEU A 60 -4.77 0.62 -6.30
C LEU A 60 -3.37 0.02 -6.47
N ILE A 61 -3.24 -1.30 -6.55
CA ILE A 61 -1.94 -1.97 -6.74
C ILE A 61 -1.23 -1.48 -8.02
N PRO A 62 -1.88 -1.42 -9.20
CA PRO A 62 -1.24 -0.90 -10.41
C PRO A 62 -0.88 0.59 -10.31
N VAL A 63 -1.66 1.36 -9.54
CA VAL A 63 -1.39 2.80 -9.32
C VAL A 63 -0.14 2.97 -8.46
N ILE A 64 -0.01 2.16 -7.41
CA ILE A 64 1.17 2.14 -6.53
C ILE A 64 2.41 1.70 -7.30
N ASP A 65 2.30 0.65 -8.12
CA ASP A 65 3.41 0.14 -8.94
C ASP A 65 3.92 1.16 -9.97
N ALA A 66 3.03 2.03 -10.45
CA ALA A 66 3.37 3.10 -11.38
C ALA A 66 3.95 4.37 -10.71
N LEU A 67 4.03 4.44 -9.38
CA LEU A 67 4.54 5.63 -8.70
C LEU A 67 6.04 5.83 -8.95
N PRO A 68 6.48 7.09 -9.19
CA PRO A 68 7.90 7.40 -9.28
C PRO A 68 8.65 6.95 -8.02
N GLY A 69 9.72 6.18 -8.21
CA GLY A 69 10.53 5.64 -7.12
C GLY A 69 10.08 4.27 -6.62
N VAL A 70 8.91 3.75 -7.01
CA VAL A 70 8.55 2.35 -6.73
C VAL A 70 9.29 1.44 -7.71
N ARG A 71 9.87 0.36 -7.18
CA ARG A 71 10.62 -0.65 -7.95
C ARG A 71 9.79 -1.89 -8.21
N ALA A 72 9.05 -2.32 -7.20
CA ALA A 72 8.20 -3.50 -7.27
C ALA A 72 7.11 -3.43 -6.20
N VAL A 73 5.98 -4.04 -6.50
CA VAL A 73 4.89 -4.25 -5.56
C VAL A 73 4.68 -5.75 -5.36
N HIS A 74 4.93 -6.23 -4.15
CA HIS A 74 4.72 -7.60 -3.74
C HIS A 74 3.33 -7.72 -3.10
N ALA A 75 2.36 -8.17 -3.90
CA ALA A 75 0.97 -8.34 -3.51
C ALA A 75 0.58 -9.82 -3.43
N ASP A 76 1.41 -10.64 -2.81
CA ASP A 76 1.10 -12.00 -2.38
C ASP A 76 2.30 -12.55 -1.58
N LEU A 77 2.11 -12.72 -0.27
CA LEU A 77 2.77 -13.70 0.58
C LEU A 77 1.66 -14.46 1.31
#